data_AF-A0AA43BP14-F1
#
_entry.id   AF-A0AA43BP14-F1
#
_cell.length_a   1.000
_cell.length_b   1.000
_cell.length_c   1.000
_cell.angle_alpha   90.00
_cell.angle_beta   90.00
_cell.angle_gamma   90.00
#
_symmetry.space_group_name_H-M   'P 1'
#
loop_
_entity.id
_entity.type
_entity.pdbx_description
1 polymer ?
#
loop_
_entity_poly.entity_id
_entity_poly.type
_entity_poly.pdbx_seq_one_letter_code
_entity_poly.pdbx_strand_id
1 'polypeptide(L)'
;MNRKIFIKGSTLDILNRFEQYSAEEKLSQRPIVLKQLIHSVGRLPEPASGQTYQRWQIFAQIAGFDLSLGKLFESHFDALSILHELGYQHEINEETWAVWAADGGPVPLQV
;
A
#
# COMPACT_ATOMS: atom_id res chain seq x y z
N MET A 1 -21.48 -7.40 -9.33
CA MET A 1 -20.70 -8.01 -10.43
C MET A 1 -19.23 -7.98 -9.99
N ASN A 2 -18.72 -9.07 -9.40
CA ASN A 2 -17.34 -9.14 -8.90
C ASN A 2 -16.38 -9.22 -10.09
N ARG A 3 -15.94 -8.06 -10.61
CA ARG A 3 -14.80 -8.03 -11.52
C ARG A 3 -13.61 -8.56 -10.75
N LYS A 4 -13.03 -9.70 -11.17
CA LYS A 4 -11.69 -10.10 -10.73
C LYS A 4 -10.74 -8.99 -11.16
N ILE A 5 -10.18 -8.25 -10.22
CA ILE A 5 -9.12 -7.31 -10.55
C ILE A 5 -7.86 -8.13 -10.76
N PHE A 6 -7.41 -8.12 -12.01
CA PHE A 6 -6.08 -8.59 -12.35
C PHE A 6 -5.12 -7.49 -11.94
N ILE A 7 -4.31 -7.79 -10.93
CA ILE A 7 -3.03 -7.12 -10.79
C ILE A 7 -2.32 -7.20 -12.15
N LYS A 8 -1.80 -6.08 -12.65
CA LYS A 8 -1.10 -6.04 -13.93
C LYS A 8 0.03 -7.07 -13.91
N GLY A 9 0.31 -7.72 -15.04
CA GLY A 9 1.41 -8.70 -15.13
C GLY A 9 2.72 -8.17 -14.54
N SER A 10 3.01 -6.88 -14.79
CA SER A 10 4.17 -6.17 -14.25
C SER A 10 4.28 -6.20 -12.71
N THR A 11 3.17 -6.06 -11.98
CA THR A 11 3.16 -6.10 -10.52
C THR A 11 3.38 -7.52 -10.00
N LEU A 12 2.80 -8.53 -10.66
CA LEU A 12 3.01 -9.92 -10.31
C LEU A 12 4.46 -10.35 -10.57
N ASP A 13 5.07 -9.88 -11.65
CA ASP A 13 6.48 -10.12 -11.96
C ASP A 13 7.42 -9.52 -10.89
N ILE A 14 7.10 -8.31 -10.40
CA ILE A 14 7.83 -7.68 -9.28
C ILE A 14 7.77 -8.56 -8.03
N LEU A 15 6.58 -9.04 -7.66
CA LEU A 15 6.36 -9.87 -6.46
C LEU A 15 7.04 -11.24 -6.58
N ASN A 16 6.90 -11.91 -7.73
CA ASN A 16 7.54 -13.20 -7.99
C ASN A 16 9.07 -13.10 -7.89
N ARG A 17 9.67 -12.02 -8.43
CA ARG A 17 11.11 -11.78 -8.30
C ARG A 17 11.50 -11.53 -6.85
N PHE A 18 10.70 -10.75 -6.11
CA PHE A 18 10.96 -10.48 -4.70
C PHE A 18 10.89 -11.76 -3.84
N GLU A 19 9.99 -12.68 -4.17
CA GLU A 19 9.83 -13.93 -3.44
C GLU A 19 11.10 -14.79 -3.43
N GLN A 20 11.87 -14.75 -4.52
CA GLN A 20 13.11 -15.52 -4.71
C GLN A 20 14.28 -15.05 -3.84
N TYR A 21 14.20 -13.85 -3.26
CA TYR A 21 15.27 -13.32 -2.40
C TYR A 21 15.33 -14.06 -1.05
N SER A 22 16.56 -14.18 -0.51
CA SER A 22 16.77 -14.61 0.86
C SER A 22 16.14 -13.64 1.87
N ALA A 23 16.03 -14.03 3.13
CA ALA A 23 15.50 -13.15 4.17
C ALA A 23 16.33 -11.86 4.34
N GLU A 24 17.66 -11.98 4.26
CA GLU A 24 18.62 -10.87 4.36
C GLU A 24 18.50 -9.93 3.15
N GLU A 25 18.39 -10.49 1.95
CA GLU A 25 18.20 -9.73 0.73
C GLU A 25 16.87 -8.96 0.77
N LYS A 26 15.78 -9.62 1.18
CA LYS A 26 14.44 -9.01 1.33
C LYS A 26 14.47 -7.76 2.20
N LEU A 27 15.28 -7.73 3.26
CA LEU A 27 15.42 -6.54 4.11
C LEU A 27 15.87 -5.31 3.30
N SER A 28 16.91 -5.46 2.49
CA SER A 28 17.45 -4.38 1.66
C SER A 28 16.56 -4.04 0.45
N GLN A 29 15.81 -5.03 -0.08
CA GLN A 29 15.03 -4.86 -1.31
C GLN A 29 13.64 -4.28 -1.08
N ARG A 30 13.07 -4.38 0.13
CA ARG A 30 11.72 -3.89 0.44
C ARG A 30 11.45 -2.44 0.00
N PRO A 31 12.31 -1.45 0.29
CA PRO A 31 12.06 -0.07 -0.13
C PRO A 31 12.01 0.10 -1.66
N ILE A 32 12.84 -0.65 -2.38
CA ILE A 32 12.90 -0.61 -3.85
C ILE A 32 11.64 -1.25 -4.43
N VAL A 33 11.27 -2.43 -3.92
CA VAL A 33 10.07 -3.15 -4.36
C VAL A 33 8.81 -2.37 -4.03
N LEU A 34 8.72 -1.72 -2.86
CA LEU A 34 7.61 -0.85 -2.50
C LEU A 34 7.39 0.24 -3.55
N LYS A 35 8.45 0.97 -3.95
CA LYS A 35 8.35 2.00 -5.00
C LYS A 35 7.87 1.43 -6.33
N GLN A 36 8.38 0.25 -6.73
CA GLN A 36 7.95 -0.43 -7.94
C GLN A 36 6.47 -0.83 -7.88
N LEU A 37 5.99 -1.34 -6.75
CA LEU A 37 4.60 -1.72 -6.54
C LEU A 37 3.67 -0.49 -6.58
N ILE A 38 4.03 0.59 -5.89
CA ILE A 38 3.26 1.84 -5.90
C ILE A 38 3.10 2.36 -7.33
N HIS A 39 4.20 2.46 -8.08
CA HIS A 39 4.18 2.94 -9.45
C HIS A 39 3.38 2.00 -10.38
N SER A 40 3.56 0.68 -10.23
CA SER A 40 2.88 -0.28 -11.09
C SER A 40 1.37 -0.34 -10.86
N VAL A 41 0.94 -0.26 -9.59
CA VAL A 41 -0.47 -0.30 -9.22
C VAL A 41 -1.16 1.03 -9.55
N GLY A 42 -0.48 2.16 -9.29
CA GLY A 42 -1.07 3.49 -9.41
C GLY A 42 -2.10 3.75 -8.30
N ARG A 43 -3.08 4.63 -8.54
CA ARG A 43 -4.11 4.96 -7.53
C ARG A 43 -5.09 3.81 -7.32
N LEU A 44 -5.39 3.54 -6.05
CA LEU A 44 -6.45 2.62 -5.65
C LEU A 44 -7.78 3.36 -5.49
N PRO A 45 -8.93 2.65 -5.55
CA PRO A 45 -10.20 3.23 -5.16
C PRO A 45 -10.15 3.77 -3.73
N GLU A 46 -10.70 4.96 -3.53
CA GLU A 46 -10.78 5.56 -2.19
C GLU A 46 -11.69 4.74 -1.26
N PRO A 47 -11.47 4.77 0.06
CA PRO A 47 -12.41 4.24 1.05
C PRO A 47 -13.83 4.77 0.81
N ALA A 48 -14.84 3.98 1.20
CA ALA A 48 -16.26 4.29 1.01
C ALA A 48 -16.74 4.54 -0.45
N SER A 49 -15.89 4.33 -1.47
CA SER A 49 -16.27 4.48 -2.90
C SER A 49 -17.07 3.31 -3.50
N GLY A 50 -17.52 2.36 -2.67
CA GLY A 50 -18.22 1.14 -3.11
C GLY A 50 -17.32 0.04 -3.70
N GLN A 51 -16.00 0.26 -3.75
CA GLN A 51 -15.01 -0.67 -4.30
C GLN A 51 -14.11 -1.31 -3.23
N THR A 52 -14.62 -1.46 -2.01
CA THR A 52 -13.87 -2.05 -0.88
C THR A 52 -13.29 -3.41 -1.23
N TYR A 53 -14.08 -4.32 -1.83
CA TYR A 53 -13.60 -5.65 -2.20
C TYR A 53 -12.37 -5.60 -3.12
N GLN A 54 -12.35 -4.68 -4.09
CA GLN A 54 -11.21 -4.49 -4.99
C GLN A 54 -9.95 -4.06 -4.26
N ARG A 55 -10.07 -3.06 -3.38
CA ARG A 55 -8.95 -2.57 -2.58
C ARG A 55 -8.38 -3.69 -1.69
N TRP A 56 -9.25 -4.45 -1.04
CA TRP A 56 -8.87 -5.60 -0.21
C TRP A 56 -8.17 -6.70 -1.00
N GLN A 57 -8.61 -7.03 -2.21
CA GLN A 57 -7.95 -8.05 -3.02
C GLN A 57 -6.49 -7.68 -3.35
N ILE A 58 -6.21 -6.40 -3.61
CA ILE A 58 -4.86 -5.93 -3.93
C ILE A 58 -3.97 -6.00 -2.69
N PHE A 59 -4.45 -5.51 -1.55
CA PHE A 59 -3.72 -5.59 -0.28
C PHE A 59 -3.45 -7.04 0.13
N ALA A 60 -4.45 -7.91 0.04
CA ALA A 60 -4.31 -9.33 0.37
C ALA A 60 -3.31 -10.04 -0.53
N GLN A 61 -3.26 -9.70 -1.83
CA GLN A 61 -2.26 -10.28 -2.73
C GLN A 61 -0.84 -9.87 -2.33
N ILE A 62 -0.56 -8.57 -2.13
CA ILE A 62 0.78 -8.11 -1.76
C ILE A 62 1.20 -8.67 -0.38
N ALA A 63 0.30 -8.63 0.60
CA ALA A 63 0.54 -9.19 1.93
C ALA A 63 0.74 -10.71 1.91
N GLY A 64 0.16 -11.41 0.94
CA GLY A 64 0.37 -12.85 0.72
C GLY A 64 1.81 -13.20 0.31
N PHE A 65 2.54 -12.30 -0.34
CA PHE A 65 3.96 -12.48 -0.66
C PHE A 65 4.88 -12.08 0.48
N ASP A 66 4.63 -10.94 1.14
CA ASP A 66 5.40 -10.48 2.31
C ASP A 66 4.57 -9.48 3.13
N LEU A 67 4.39 -9.80 4.42
CA LEU A 67 3.57 -9.01 5.32
C LEU A 67 4.14 -7.60 5.54
N SER A 68 5.47 -7.44 5.57
CA SER A 68 6.10 -6.13 5.74
C SER A 68 5.88 -5.24 4.53
N LEU A 69 5.98 -5.78 3.31
CA LEU A 69 5.59 -5.06 2.09
C LEU A 69 4.10 -4.71 2.11
N GLY A 70 3.24 -5.64 2.50
CA GLY A 70 1.81 -5.38 2.66
C GLY A 70 1.54 -4.19 3.57
N LYS A 71 2.21 -4.13 4.73
CA LYS A 71 2.03 -3.03 5.68
C LYS A 71 2.52 -1.68 5.17
N LEU A 72 3.69 -1.65 4.53
CA LEU A 72 4.24 -0.43 3.94
C LEU A 72 3.38 0.09 2.79
N PHE A 73 2.89 -0.83 1.96
CA PHE A 73 2.03 -0.52 0.82
C PHE A 73 0.67 0.02 1.30
N GLU A 74 0.01 -0.65 2.25
CA GLU A 74 -1.22 -0.16 2.89
C GLU A 74 -1.03 1.26 3.44
N SER A 75 0.00 1.47 4.25
CA SER A 75 0.32 2.77 4.85
C SER A 75 0.49 3.89 3.81
N HIS A 76 1.08 3.58 2.64
CA HIS A 76 1.17 4.53 1.55
C HIS A 76 -0.21 4.93 1.02
N PHE A 77 -1.05 3.96 0.70
CA PHE A 77 -2.39 4.24 0.16
C PHE A 77 -3.32 4.88 1.17
N ASP A 78 -3.13 4.63 2.46
CA ASP A 78 -3.87 5.31 3.52
C ASP A 78 -3.46 6.77 3.63
N ALA A 79 -2.16 7.08 3.58
CA ALA A 79 -1.67 8.45 3.54
C ALA A 79 -2.25 9.23 2.35
N LEU A 80 -2.28 8.62 1.16
CA LEU A 80 -2.84 9.27 -0.01
C LEU A 80 -4.37 9.42 0.03
N SER A 81 -5.08 8.52 0.72
CA SER A 81 -6.54 8.64 0.93
C SER A 81 -6.85 9.77 1.92
N ILE A 82 -6.06 9.91 2.99
CA ILE A 82 -6.17 11.04 3.93
C ILE A 82 -5.93 12.37 3.20
N LEU A 83 -4.86 12.47 2.40
CA LEU A 83 -4.57 13.69 1.63
C LEU A 83 -5.70 14.03 0.65
N HIS A 84 -6.30 13.01 0.02
CA HIS A 84 -7.46 13.20 -0.85
C HIS A 84 -8.69 13.72 -0.07
N GLU A 85 -9.01 13.15 1.09
CA GLU A 85 -10.11 13.61 1.94
C GLU A 85 -9.92 15.05 2.43
N LEU A 86 -8.68 15.44 2.70
CA LEU A 86 -8.31 16.79 3.10
C LEU A 86 -8.22 17.79 1.92
N GLY A 87 -8.38 17.34 0.67
CA GLY A 87 -8.32 18.19 -0.53
C GLY A 87 -6.91 18.51 -1.05
N TYR A 88 -5.89 17.81 -0.55
CA TYR A 88 -4.47 18.00 -0.89
C TYR A 88 -3.98 17.06 -2.01
N GLN A 89 -4.87 16.46 -2.80
CA GLN A 89 -4.47 15.52 -3.86
C GLN A 89 -3.50 16.11 -4.89
N HIS A 90 -3.47 17.43 -5.07
CA HIS A 90 -2.56 18.13 -5.99
C HIS A 90 -1.14 18.31 -5.43
N GLU A 91 -0.95 18.12 -4.13
CA GLU A 91 0.36 18.20 -3.47
C GLU A 91 1.08 16.84 -3.43
N ILE A 92 0.40 15.76 -3.81
CA ILE A 92 0.99 14.43 -3.91
C ILE A 92 1.98 14.41 -5.09
N ASN A 93 3.25 14.23 -4.78
CA ASN A 93 4.33 14.02 -5.74
C ASN A 93 4.63 12.52 -5.92
N GLU A 94 5.65 12.19 -6.71
CA GLU A 94 6.11 10.82 -6.98
C GLU A 94 6.86 10.16 -5.81
N GLU A 95 6.91 10.80 -4.64
CA GLU A 95 7.57 10.24 -3.46
C GLU A 95 6.69 9.23 -2.72
N THR A 96 7.33 8.45 -1.86
CA THR A 96 6.63 7.49 -1.00
C THR A 96 6.15 8.17 0.28
N TRP A 97 4.84 8.38 0.36
CA TRP A 97 4.15 8.80 1.58
C TRP A 97 3.83 7.60 2.46
N ALA A 98 3.70 7.82 3.77
CA ALA A 98 3.26 6.81 4.72
C ALA A 98 2.56 7.50 5.90
N VAL A 99 1.66 6.78 6.56
CA VAL A 99 1.05 7.21 7.81
C VAL A 99 1.33 6.15 8.88
N TRP A 100 1.77 6.61 10.03
CA TRP A 100 2.00 5.76 11.20
C TRP A 100 1.24 6.35 12.39
N ALA A 101 0.78 5.48 13.27
CA ALA A 101 0.27 5.93 14.55
C ALA A 101 1.41 6.62 15.32
N ALA A 102 1.19 7.84 15.76
CA ALA A 102 2.02 8.45 16.78
C ALA A 102 1.69 7.83 18.14
N ASP A 103 2.65 7.83 19.06
CA ASP A 103 2.37 7.51 20.45
C ASP A 103 1.31 8.47 21.01
N GLY A 104 0.45 7.97 21.89
CA GLY A 104 -0.57 8.79 22.52
C GLY A 104 0.06 9.85 23.42
N GLY A 105 -0.58 11.02 23.50
CA GLY A 105 -0.23 11.97 24.56
C GLY A 105 -0.50 11.38 25.95
N PRO A 106 0.10 11.92 27.03
CA PRO A 106 -0.04 11.39 28.39
C PRO A 106 -1.48 11.39 28.92
N VAL A 107 -2.41 12.05 28.22
CA VAL A 107 -3.84 12.11 28.56
C VAL A 107 -4.63 11.43 27.42
N PRO A 108 -4.90 10.11 27.53
CA PRO A 108 -5.70 9.41 26.53
C PRO A 108 -7.15 9.92 26.53
N LEU A 109 -7.79 9.86 25.35
CA LEU A 109 -9.20 10.24 25.18
C LEU A 109 -10.09 9.28 25.99
N GLN A 110 -10.88 9.82 26.92
CA GLN A 110 -11.84 9.05 27.71
C GLN A 110 -13.22 9.13 27.03
N VAL A 111 -13.81 7.97 26.76
CA VAL A 111 -15.17 7.80 26.20
C VAL A 111 -16.13 7.25 27.23
#